data_AF-A0A0B5FD96-F1
#
_entry.id   AF-A0A0B5FD96-F1
#
_cell.length_a   1.000
_cell.length_b   1.000
_cell.length_c   1.000
_cell.angle_alpha   90.00
_cell.angle_beta   90.00
_cell.angle_gamma   90.00
#
_symmetry.space_group_name_H-M   'P 1'
#
loop_
_entity.id
_entity.type
_entity.pdbx_description
1 polymer ?
#
loop_
_entity_poly.entity_id
_entity_poly.type
_entity_poly.pdbx_seq_one_letter_code
_entity_poly.pdbx_strand_id
1 'polypeptide(L)'
;MAKHKKKPNCSSVGMVRRDEQTTLQANYRPSHRTGTALISGVARLIEGLRCFADEFGLSPRRILGEAWEEFQCGNAEDVLRNWLRDGDDGAQRIERLFNDLTAHQVALLSGVDGVAREAARRFNPQHFKMQTPGLLGIRPRAWRNYCRYYQELTASEQHLHRTLVLPGFVSAYIQTREACCRESSSQLRKPHESARREP
;
A
#
# COMPACT_ATOMS: atom_id res chain seq x y z
N MET A 1 33.04 9.33 70.75
CA MET A 1 32.22 8.32 71.45
C MET A 1 31.32 7.62 70.44
N ALA A 2 31.34 6.29 70.45
CA ALA A 2 30.38 5.34 69.84
C ALA A 2 30.21 5.36 68.30
N LYS A 3 30.10 4.25 67.57
CA LYS A 3 30.17 2.81 67.85
C LYS A 3 30.30 2.13 66.49
N HIS A 4 31.24 1.19 66.35
CA HIS A 4 31.21 0.15 65.32
C HIS A 4 29.85 -0.57 65.32
N LYS A 5 29.27 -0.80 64.13
CA LYS A 5 28.37 -1.93 63.89
C LYS A 5 28.70 -2.60 62.56
N LYS A 6 29.49 -3.67 62.68
CA LYS A 6 29.59 -4.82 61.76
C LYS A 6 28.23 -5.52 61.67
N LYS A 7 27.85 -6.03 60.48
CA LYS A 7 27.13 -7.29 60.18
C LYS A 7 26.47 -7.22 58.78
N PRO A 8 26.19 -8.35 58.10
CA PRO A 8 27.05 -9.51 57.88
C PRO A 8 27.06 -9.92 56.39
N ASN A 9 28.10 -10.62 55.97
CA ASN A 9 28.07 -11.50 54.81
C ASN A 9 27.30 -12.77 55.22
N CYS A 10 26.30 -13.19 54.45
CA CYS A 10 25.75 -14.55 54.55
C CYS A 10 25.23 -15.00 53.19
N SER A 11 25.80 -16.13 52.78
CA SER A 11 25.56 -16.88 51.57
C SER A 11 24.13 -17.42 51.45
N SER A 12 23.81 -17.77 50.20
CA SER A 12 22.81 -18.75 49.76
C SER A 12 21.34 -18.47 50.08
N VAL A 13 20.53 -18.38 49.03
CA VAL A 13 19.49 -19.35 48.67
C VAL A 13 18.68 -18.72 47.54
N GLY A 14 18.62 -19.40 46.39
CA GLY A 14 17.84 -18.92 45.26
C GLY A 14 18.29 -19.46 43.91
N MET A 15 18.70 -20.74 43.85
CA MET A 15 18.79 -21.48 42.61
C MET A 15 17.35 -21.73 42.14
N VAL A 16 16.80 -20.79 41.36
CA VAL A 16 15.48 -20.96 40.73
C VAL A 16 15.66 -20.77 39.22
N ARG A 17 15.75 -21.93 38.56
CA ARG A 17 15.37 -22.24 37.17
C ARG A 17 15.94 -21.32 36.09
N ARG A 18 17.06 -21.75 35.54
CA ARG A 18 17.69 -21.24 34.32
C ARG A 18 17.40 -22.17 33.12
N ASP A 19 16.17 -22.68 33.00
CA ASP A 19 15.84 -23.75 32.04
C ASP A 19 14.62 -23.48 31.14
N GLU A 20 14.24 -22.21 30.89
CA GLU A 20 13.07 -21.91 30.02
C GLU A 20 13.36 -20.91 28.89
N GLN A 21 14.63 -20.67 28.52
CA GLN A 21 14.98 -19.80 27.38
C GLN A 21 15.65 -20.51 26.20
N THR A 22 15.74 -21.84 26.22
CA THR A 22 16.52 -22.59 25.23
C THR A 22 15.68 -23.68 24.57
N THR A 23 14.62 -23.35 23.83
CA THR A 23 14.03 -24.25 22.79
C THR A 23 12.85 -23.60 22.04
N LEU A 24 13.06 -22.46 21.38
CA LEU A 24 12.19 -22.04 20.27
C LEU A 24 13.01 -21.49 19.09
N GLN A 25 14.06 -22.22 18.71
CA GLN A 25 14.52 -22.21 17.31
C GLN A 25 14.07 -23.52 16.67
N ALA A 26 12.75 -23.70 16.57
CA ALA A 26 12.23 -24.61 15.56
C ALA A 26 12.56 -23.96 14.22
N ASN A 27 13.49 -24.55 13.47
CA ASN A 27 13.78 -24.20 12.09
C ASN A 27 12.50 -24.28 11.27
N TYR A 28 11.73 -23.20 11.22
CA TYR A 28 10.55 -23.08 10.38
C TYR A 28 11.04 -23.03 8.94
N ARG A 29 11.08 -24.19 8.29
CA ARG A 29 11.19 -24.26 6.83
C ARG A 29 9.78 -24.11 6.28
N PRO A 30 9.41 -22.95 5.70
CA PRO A 30 8.12 -22.85 5.03
C PRO A 30 8.01 -23.98 3.99
N SER A 31 6.83 -24.56 3.88
CA SER A 31 6.60 -25.59 2.87
C SER A 31 6.93 -25.01 1.49
N HIS A 32 7.49 -25.82 0.58
CA HIS A 32 7.80 -25.39 -0.79
C HIS A 32 6.58 -24.75 -1.49
N ARG A 33 5.37 -25.21 -1.14
CA ARG A 33 4.11 -24.61 -1.61
C ARG A 33 3.87 -23.20 -1.07
N THR A 34 4.15 -22.96 0.22
CA THR A 34 4.01 -21.63 0.84
C THR A 34 4.96 -20.62 0.21
N GLY A 35 6.23 -20.99 0.03
CA GLY A 35 7.22 -20.13 -0.63
C GLY A 35 6.84 -19.80 -2.07
N THR A 36 6.38 -20.79 -2.82
CA THR A 36 5.93 -20.58 -4.21
C THR A 36 4.70 -19.66 -4.29
N ALA A 37 3.73 -19.83 -3.40
CA ALA A 37 2.54 -18.97 -3.35
C ALA A 37 2.89 -17.51 -3.02
N LEU A 38 3.83 -17.29 -2.09
CA LEU A 38 4.32 -15.95 -1.76
C LEU A 38 5.00 -15.29 -2.95
N ILE A 39 5.94 -16.00 -3.60
CA ILE A 39 6.67 -15.51 -4.77
C ILE A 39 5.69 -15.11 -5.88
N SER A 40 4.74 -16.01 -6.20
CA SER A 40 3.77 -15.73 -7.26
C SER A 40 2.85 -14.55 -6.89
N GLY A 41 2.45 -14.42 -5.62
CA GLY A 41 1.68 -13.27 -5.14
C GLY A 41 2.41 -11.94 -5.31
N VAL A 42 3.69 -11.88 -4.90
CA VAL A 42 4.52 -10.67 -5.01
C VAL A 42 4.85 -10.37 -6.48
N ALA A 43 5.14 -11.38 -7.30
CA ALA A 43 5.38 -11.20 -8.73
C ALA A 43 4.16 -10.59 -9.44
N ARG A 44 2.94 -11.06 -9.11
CA ARG A 44 1.70 -10.47 -9.64
C ARG A 44 1.50 -9.03 -9.18
N LEU A 45 1.92 -8.67 -7.97
CA LEU A 45 1.88 -7.30 -7.49
C LEU A 45 2.84 -6.41 -8.30
N ILE A 46 4.07 -6.87 -8.54
CA ILE A 46 5.07 -6.17 -9.36
C ILE A 46 4.55 -5.96 -10.78
N GLU A 47 3.91 -6.97 -11.38
CA GLU A 47 3.31 -6.82 -12.70
C GLU A 47 2.18 -5.80 -12.71
N GLY A 48 1.31 -5.81 -11.68
CA GLY A 48 0.29 -4.78 -11.51
C GLY A 48 0.89 -3.36 -11.43
N LEU A 49 2.05 -3.21 -10.80
CA LEU A 49 2.76 -1.93 -10.72
C LEU A 49 3.37 -1.50 -12.05
N ARG A 50 3.80 -2.44 -12.91
CA ARG A 50 4.23 -2.15 -14.28
C ARG A 50 3.06 -1.63 -15.11
N CYS A 51 1.93 -2.34 -15.09
CA CYS A 51 0.71 -1.88 -15.78
C CYS A 51 0.26 -0.50 -15.28
N PHE A 52 0.30 -0.28 -13.96
CA PHE A 52 0.01 1.04 -13.38
C PHE A 52 0.99 2.12 -13.90
N ALA A 53 2.28 1.83 -13.99
CA ALA A 53 3.25 2.77 -14.54
C ALA A 53 2.88 3.19 -15.97
N ASP A 54 2.56 2.21 -16.81
CA ASP A 54 2.21 2.42 -18.21
C ASP A 54 0.90 3.20 -18.37
N GLU A 55 -0.14 2.84 -17.61
CA GLU A 55 -1.45 3.50 -17.65
C GLU A 55 -1.37 4.99 -17.26
N PHE A 56 -0.52 5.32 -16.29
CA PHE A 56 -0.36 6.69 -15.80
C PHE A 56 0.79 7.45 -16.47
N GLY A 57 1.46 6.85 -17.46
CA GLY A 57 2.60 7.45 -18.16
C GLY A 57 3.80 7.74 -17.25
N LEU A 58 3.96 6.96 -16.18
CA LEU A 58 5.03 7.09 -15.21
C LEU A 58 6.17 6.14 -15.55
N SER A 59 7.40 6.55 -15.25
CA SER A 59 8.53 5.61 -15.29
C SER A 59 8.39 4.58 -14.17
N PRO A 60 8.51 3.26 -14.44
CA PRO A 60 8.43 2.23 -13.41
C PRO A 60 9.46 2.41 -12.27
N ARG A 61 10.61 3.05 -12.55
CA ARG A 61 11.61 3.44 -11.54
C ARG A 61 11.07 4.41 -10.48
N ARG A 62 10.02 5.18 -10.78
CA ARG A 62 9.35 6.04 -9.80
C ARG A 62 8.45 5.27 -8.84
N ILE A 63 8.15 4.01 -9.14
CA ILE A 63 7.23 3.16 -8.36
C ILE A 63 8.02 2.10 -7.60
N LEU A 64 8.96 1.43 -8.26
CA LEU A 64 9.77 0.34 -7.72
C LEU A 64 11.20 0.75 -7.37
N GLY A 65 11.48 2.05 -7.34
CA GLY A 65 12.77 2.60 -6.90
C GLY A 65 13.97 1.94 -7.56
N GLU A 66 14.95 1.56 -6.74
CA GLU A 66 16.16 0.85 -7.18
C GLU A 66 15.89 -0.62 -7.50
N ALA A 67 14.87 -1.24 -6.89
CA ALA A 67 14.49 -2.61 -7.17
C ALA A 67 14.06 -2.82 -8.64
N TRP A 68 13.62 -1.75 -9.32
CA TRP A 68 13.24 -1.78 -10.73
C TRP A 68 14.32 -2.36 -11.65
N GLU A 69 15.60 -2.04 -11.44
CA GLU A 69 16.69 -2.45 -12.34
C GLU A 69 16.76 -3.97 -12.52
N GLU A 70 16.53 -4.73 -11.45
CA GLU A 70 16.55 -6.20 -11.48
C GLU A 70 15.30 -6.80 -12.14
N PHE A 71 14.20 -6.04 -12.18
CA PHE A 71 12.95 -6.43 -12.82
C PHE A 71 12.86 -6.01 -14.29
N GLN A 72 13.80 -5.25 -14.87
CA GLN A 72 13.66 -4.77 -16.26
C GLN A 72 13.65 -5.88 -17.31
N CYS A 73 14.50 -6.89 -17.14
CA CYS A 73 14.78 -7.89 -18.17
C CYS A 73 14.30 -9.31 -17.79
N GLY A 74 13.65 -9.46 -16.64
CA GLY A 74 13.35 -10.75 -16.03
C GLY A 74 11.89 -10.96 -15.68
N ASN A 75 11.48 -12.23 -15.68
CA ASN A 75 10.27 -12.66 -15.01
C ASN A 75 10.42 -12.37 -13.49
N ALA A 76 9.46 -11.64 -12.92
CA ALA A 76 9.49 -11.26 -11.51
C ALA A 76 9.55 -12.48 -10.58
N GLU A 77 8.94 -13.62 -10.94
CA GLU A 77 9.05 -14.84 -10.15
C GLU A 77 10.48 -15.37 -10.08
N ASP A 78 11.23 -15.32 -11.18
CA ASP A 78 12.60 -15.83 -11.24
C ASP A 78 13.56 -14.94 -10.45
N VAL A 79 13.39 -13.62 -10.55
CA VAL A 79 14.14 -12.64 -9.75
C VAL A 79 13.92 -12.89 -8.25
N LEU A 80 12.67 -13.02 -7.83
CA LEU A 80 12.32 -13.30 -6.43
C LEU A 80 12.85 -14.66 -5.94
N ARG A 81 12.83 -15.70 -6.78
CA ARG A 81 13.43 -17.01 -6.45
C ARG A 81 14.93 -16.90 -6.25
N ASN A 82 15.61 -16.10 -7.07
CA ASN A 82 17.05 -15.87 -6.94
C ASN A 82 17.36 -15.10 -5.66
N TRP A 83 16.62 -14.04 -5.34
CA TRP A 83 16.79 -13.32 -4.08
C TRP A 83 16.61 -14.22 -2.87
N LEU A 84 15.63 -15.11 -2.86
CA LEU A 84 15.45 -16.05 -1.75
C LEU A 84 16.59 -17.07 -1.60
N ARG A 85 17.44 -17.24 -2.61
CA ARG A 85 18.63 -18.11 -2.57
C ARG A 85 19.90 -17.38 -2.17
N ASP A 86 19.91 -16.05 -2.26
CA ASP A 86 21.08 -15.18 -2.01
C ASP A 86 21.34 -14.88 -0.52
N GLY A 87 20.63 -15.53 0.40
CA GLY A 87 20.84 -15.34 1.84
C GLY A 87 20.58 -13.90 2.30
N ASP A 88 21.55 -13.31 3.00
CA ASP A 88 21.41 -11.97 3.61
C ASP A 88 21.25 -10.85 2.57
N ASP A 89 21.96 -10.94 1.44
CA ASP A 89 21.84 -9.97 0.34
C ASP A 89 20.43 -10.01 -0.26
N GLY A 90 19.90 -11.22 -0.42
CA GLY A 90 18.53 -11.47 -0.83
C GLY A 90 17.50 -10.88 0.11
N ALA A 91 17.69 -11.06 1.42
CA ALA A 91 16.82 -10.50 2.45
C ALA A 91 16.78 -8.96 2.37
N GLN A 92 17.93 -8.31 2.21
CA GLN A 92 17.98 -6.85 2.05
C GLN A 92 17.24 -6.35 0.81
N ARG A 93 17.33 -7.04 -0.33
CA ARG A 93 16.58 -6.68 -1.54
C ARG A 93 15.08 -6.80 -1.33
N ILE A 94 14.64 -7.86 -0.64
CA ILE A 94 13.22 -8.05 -0.30
C ILE A 94 12.73 -6.94 0.64
N GLU A 95 13.51 -6.57 1.66
CA GLU A 95 13.16 -5.46 2.56
C GLU A 95 13.03 -4.13 1.81
N ARG A 96 13.98 -3.82 0.91
CA ARG A 96 13.90 -2.62 0.05
C ARG A 96 12.65 -2.63 -0.83
N LEU A 97 12.35 -3.77 -1.46
CA LEU A 97 11.12 -3.92 -2.25
C LEU A 97 9.88 -3.61 -1.41
N PHE A 98 9.76 -4.14 -0.20
CA PHE A 98 8.60 -3.84 0.67
C PHE A 98 8.54 -2.37 1.12
N ASN A 99 9.69 -1.73 1.33
CA ASN A 99 9.74 -0.29 1.60
C ASN A 99 9.23 0.51 0.39
N ASP A 100 9.64 0.14 -0.83
CA ASP A 100 9.17 0.77 -2.07
C ASP A 100 7.67 0.56 -2.27
N LEU A 101 7.16 -0.66 -2.02
CA LEU A 101 5.73 -0.95 -2.06
C LEU A 101 4.92 -0.12 -1.06
N THR A 102 5.46 0.07 0.14
CA THR A 102 4.83 0.91 1.18
C THR A 102 4.82 2.37 0.78
N ALA A 103 5.95 2.89 0.30
CA ALA A 103 6.07 4.25 -0.21
C ALA A 103 5.10 4.50 -1.38
N HIS A 104 4.96 3.53 -2.28
CA HIS A 104 4.00 3.57 -3.36
C HIS A 104 2.55 3.67 -2.86
N GLN A 105 2.15 2.89 -1.85
CA GLN A 105 0.80 2.98 -1.26
C GLN A 105 0.51 4.37 -0.67
N VAL A 106 1.49 4.99 0.00
CA VAL A 106 1.36 6.36 0.51
C VAL A 106 1.27 7.37 -0.64
N ALA A 107 2.06 7.18 -1.70
CA ALA A 107 2.03 8.01 -2.89
C ALA A 107 0.68 7.93 -3.62
N LEU A 108 0.05 6.76 -3.70
CA LEU A 108 -1.30 6.61 -4.25
C LEU A 108 -2.33 7.43 -3.48
N LEU A 109 -2.32 7.35 -2.14
CA LEU A 109 -3.22 8.15 -1.30
C LEU A 109 -2.98 9.66 -1.50
N SER A 110 -1.72 10.08 -1.53
CA SER A 110 -1.36 11.47 -1.82
C SER A 110 -1.74 11.90 -3.25
N GLY A 111 -1.76 10.96 -4.19
CA GLY A 111 -2.22 11.16 -5.57
C GLY A 111 -3.70 11.51 -5.64
N VAL A 112 -4.54 10.86 -4.82
CA VAL A 112 -5.97 11.18 -4.72
C VAL A 112 -6.19 12.62 -4.24
N ASP A 113 -5.41 13.07 -3.24
CA ASP A 113 -5.41 14.47 -2.81
C ASP A 113 -4.97 15.42 -3.93
N GLY A 114 -3.97 15.01 -4.70
CA GLY A 114 -3.54 15.72 -5.91
C GLY A 114 -4.66 15.91 -6.93
N VAL A 115 -5.42 14.84 -7.22
CA VAL A 115 -6.58 14.88 -8.14
C VAL A 115 -7.64 15.85 -7.64
N ALA A 116 -7.98 15.82 -6.35
CA ALA A 116 -8.99 16.72 -5.80
C ALA A 116 -8.54 18.19 -5.81
N ARG A 117 -7.25 18.47 -5.55
CA ARG A 117 -6.68 19.81 -5.67
C ARG A 117 -6.68 20.31 -7.10
N GLU A 118 -6.33 19.46 -8.07
CA GLU A 118 -6.37 19.82 -9.49
C GLU A 118 -7.80 20.05 -9.98
N ALA A 119 -8.75 19.21 -9.55
CA ALA A 119 -10.17 19.42 -9.82
C ALA A 119 -10.65 20.77 -9.26
N ALA A 120 -10.36 21.08 -7.99
CA ALA A 120 -10.70 22.37 -7.39
C ALA A 120 -10.08 23.53 -8.20
N ARG A 121 -8.79 23.45 -8.54
CA ARG A 121 -8.12 24.46 -9.36
C ARG A 121 -8.81 24.67 -10.72
N ARG A 122 -9.21 23.58 -11.39
CA ARG A 122 -9.91 23.65 -12.69
C ARG A 122 -11.27 24.33 -12.59
N PHE A 123 -11.97 24.15 -11.47
CA PHE A 123 -13.25 24.79 -11.15
C PHE A 123 -13.10 26.11 -10.37
N ASN A 124 -11.95 26.77 -10.46
CA ASN A 124 -11.78 28.10 -9.88
C ASN A 124 -12.67 29.14 -10.62
N PRO A 125 -13.47 29.94 -9.90
CA PRO A 125 -14.33 30.96 -10.49
C PRO A 125 -13.60 31.95 -11.41
N GLN A 126 -12.32 32.24 -11.17
CA GLN A 126 -11.52 33.12 -12.02
C GLN A 126 -11.25 32.48 -13.38
N HIS A 127 -10.84 31.21 -13.40
CA HIS A 127 -10.63 30.45 -14.64
C HIS A 127 -11.94 30.29 -15.42
N PHE A 128 -13.05 30.02 -14.72
CA PHE A 128 -14.37 29.89 -15.33
C PHE A 128 -14.85 31.19 -16.01
N LYS A 129 -14.63 32.33 -15.36
CA LYS A 129 -14.99 33.66 -15.88
C LYS A 129 -14.16 34.05 -17.12
N MET A 130 -12.90 33.62 -17.20
CA MET A 130 -12.04 33.87 -18.36
C MET A 130 -12.39 32.98 -19.55
N GLN A 131 -12.79 31.73 -19.30
CA GLN A 131 -13.14 30.76 -20.34
C GLN A 131 -14.58 30.92 -20.87
N THR A 132 -15.42 31.67 -20.16
CA THR A 132 -16.81 31.93 -20.54
C THR A 132 -17.02 33.43 -20.75
N PRO A 133 -16.96 33.94 -22.00
CA PRO A 133 -17.35 35.32 -22.29
C PRO A 133 -18.77 35.56 -21.78
N GLY A 134 -19.04 36.74 -21.22
CA GLY A 134 -20.17 37.08 -20.33
C GLY A 134 -21.62 36.95 -20.85
N LEU A 135 -21.95 35.85 -21.53
CA LEU A 135 -23.21 35.57 -22.21
C LEU A 135 -24.02 34.42 -21.60
N LEU A 136 -23.48 33.67 -20.63
CA LEU A 136 -24.31 32.75 -19.86
C LEU A 136 -25.02 33.54 -18.76
N GLY A 137 -26.35 33.57 -18.80
CA GLY A 137 -27.27 34.27 -17.88
C GLY A 137 -27.23 33.76 -16.43
N ILE A 138 -26.03 33.61 -15.86
CA ILE A 138 -25.81 33.23 -14.48
C ILE A 138 -26.28 34.40 -13.62
N ARG A 139 -27.37 34.17 -12.89
CA ARG A 139 -27.93 35.15 -11.95
C ARG A 139 -26.83 35.63 -10.99
N PRO A 140 -26.66 36.94 -10.75
CA PRO A 140 -25.58 37.47 -9.90
C PRO A 140 -25.54 36.88 -8.48
N ARG A 141 -26.69 36.44 -7.95
CA ARG A 141 -26.77 35.73 -6.66
C ARG A 141 -26.21 34.31 -6.72
N ALA A 142 -26.49 33.57 -7.80
CA ALA A 142 -25.94 32.23 -8.01
C ALA A 142 -24.42 32.28 -8.17
N TRP A 143 -23.91 33.26 -8.92
CA TRP A 143 -22.47 33.48 -9.06
C TRP A 143 -21.78 33.78 -7.73
N ARG A 144 -22.36 34.69 -6.91
CA ARG A 144 -21.84 34.98 -5.57
C ARG A 144 -21.85 33.75 -4.66
N ASN A 145 -22.92 32.95 -4.70
CA ASN A 145 -22.99 31.71 -3.93
C ASN A 145 -21.93 30.71 -4.34
N TYR A 146 -21.71 30.55 -5.64
CA TYR A 146 -20.65 29.69 -6.18
C TYR A 146 -19.26 30.16 -5.75
N CYS A 147 -18.93 31.45 -5.87
CA CYS A 147 -17.65 31.98 -5.41
C CYS A 147 -17.42 31.74 -3.92
N ARG A 148 -18.46 31.96 -3.09
CA ARG A 148 -18.38 31.70 -1.65
C ARG A 148 -18.18 30.23 -1.34
N TYR A 149 -18.97 29.34 -1.96
CA TYR A 149 -18.81 27.90 -1.78
C TYR A 149 -17.41 27.42 -2.18
N TYR A 150 -16.89 27.93 -3.30
CA TYR A 150 -15.53 27.64 -3.72
C TYR A 150 -14.50 28.08 -2.67
N GLN A 151 -14.62 29.29 -2.13
CA GLN A 151 -13.74 29.79 -1.08
C GLN A 151 -13.80 28.93 0.18
N GLU A 152 -15.00 28.56 0.64
CA GLU A 152 -15.20 27.67 1.79
C GLU A 152 -14.57 26.29 1.54
N LEU A 153 -14.80 25.72 0.36
CA LEU A 153 -14.27 24.42 -0.06
C LEU A 153 -12.73 24.42 -0.07
N THR A 154 -12.10 25.48 -0.57
CA THR A 154 -10.64 25.60 -0.67
C THR A 154 -9.98 26.27 0.53
N ALA A 155 -10.73 26.63 1.57
CA ALA A 155 -10.20 27.34 2.74
C ALA A 155 -9.22 26.47 3.56
N SER A 156 -9.37 25.14 3.50
CA SER A 156 -8.52 24.19 4.20
C SER A 156 -8.37 22.91 3.38
N GLU A 157 -7.14 22.40 3.25
CA GLU A 157 -6.88 21.11 2.60
C GLU A 157 -7.65 19.97 3.29
N GLN A 158 -7.79 20.02 4.62
CA GLN A 158 -8.55 19.02 5.37
C GLN A 158 -10.04 19.08 5.02
N HIS A 159 -10.59 20.28 4.80
CA HIS A 159 -11.99 20.44 4.42
C HIS A 159 -12.23 19.96 2.98
N LEU A 160 -11.34 20.31 2.05
CA LEU A 160 -11.36 19.81 0.67
C LEU A 160 -11.31 18.27 0.64
N HIS A 161 -10.35 17.68 1.36
CA HIS A 161 -10.21 16.24 1.46
C HIS A 161 -11.48 15.56 2.04
N ARG A 162 -12.03 16.10 3.13
CA ARG A 162 -13.25 15.54 3.74
C ARG A 162 -14.48 15.65 2.84
N THR A 163 -14.60 16.74 2.10
CA THR A 163 -15.79 17.03 1.29
C THR A 163 -15.75 16.34 -0.07
N LEU A 164 -14.59 16.29 -0.74
CA LEU A 164 -14.46 15.73 -2.09
C LEU A 164 -13.86 14.34 -2.13
N VAL A 165 -12.77 14.10 -1.38
CA VAL A 165 -12.00 12.86 -1.50
C VAL A 165 -12.68 11.72 -0.75
N LEU A 166 -12.94 11.88 0.54
CA LEU A 166 -13.40 10.78 1.39
C LEU A 166 -14.67 10.08 0.89
N PRO A 167 -15.77 10.80 0.55
CA PRO A 167 -17.01 10.13 0.14
C PRO A 167 -16.84 9.33 -1.15
N GLY A 168 -16.16 9.92 -2.15
CA GLY A 168 -15.90 9.27 -3.43
C GLY A 168 -14.97 8.07 -3.30
N PHE A 169 -13.86 8.25 -2.56
CA PHE A 169 -12.89 7.19 -2.31
C PHE A 169 -13.53 6.00 -1.57
N VAL A 170 -14.23 6.24 -0.46
CA VAL A 170 -14.84 5.16 0.34
C VAL A 170 -15.86 4.38 -0.49
N SER A 171 -16.72 5.08 -1.23
CA SER A 171 -17.74 4.43 -2.06
C SER A 171 -17.11 3.57 -3.16
N ALA A 172 -16.15 4.12 -3.91
CA ALA A 172 -15.47 3.39 -4.98
C ALA A 172 -14.63 2.22 -4.45
N TYR A 173 -13.96 2.41 -3.32
CA TYR A 173 -13.16 1.37 -2.67
C TYR A 173 -14.02 0.18 -2.27
N ILE A 174 -15.12 0.40 -1.54
CA ILE A 174 -16.03 -0.68 -1.11
C ILE A 174 -16.57 -1.43 -2.31
N GLN A 175 -17.10 -0.70 -3.31
CA GLN A 175 -17.68 -1.30 -4.51
C GLN A 175 -16.67 -2.20 -5.24
N THR A 176 -15.45 -1.69 -5.44
CA THR A 176 -14.41 -2.42 -6.17
C THR A 176 -13.91 -3.62 -5.37
N ARG A 177 -13.68 -3.46 -4.06
CA ARG A 177 -13.24 -4.58 -3.19
C ARG A 177 -14.25 -5.71 -3.15
N GLU A 178 -15.52 -5.39 -3.03
CA GLU A 178 -16.58 -6.40 -3.02
C GLU A 178 -16.70 -7.12 -4.37
N ALA A 179 -16.57 -6.40 -5.49
CA ALA A 179 -16.58 -7.00 -6.83
C ALA A 179 -15.46 -8.04 -6.99
N CYS A 180 -14.22 -7.67 -6.66
CA CYS A 180 -13.07 -8.58 -6.77
C CYS A 180 -13.19 -9.82 -5.84
N CYS A 181 -13.76 -9.65 -4.64
CA CYS A 181 -14.02 -10.77 -3.73
C CYS A 181 -15.05 -11.75 -4.30
N ARG A 182 -16.10 -11.26 -4.97
CA ARG A 182 -17.11 -12.11 -5.62
C ARG A 182 -16.52 -12.88 -6.80
N GLU A 183 -15.70 -12.23 -7.62
CA GLU A 183 -15.01 -12.85 -8.74
C GLU A 183 -14.08 -13.98 -8.28
N SER A 184 -13.25 -13.72 -7.26
CA SER A 184 -12.35 -14.73 -6.69
C SER A 184 -13.11 -15.94 -6.13
N SER A 185 -14.27 -15.71 -5.51
CA SER A 185 -15.13 -16.77 -4.97
C SER A 185 -15.84 -17.58 -6.06
N SER A 186 -16.15 -16.95 -7.21
CA SER A 186 -16.78 -17.59 -8.36
C SER A 186 -15.81 -18.49 -9.14
N GLN A 187 -14.52 -18.11 -9.20
CA GLN A 187 -13.47 -18.93 -9.82
C GLN A 187 -13.19 -20.21 -9.02
N LEU A 188 -13.31 -20.17 -7.69
CA LEU A 188 -13.22 -21.37 -6.84
C LEU A 188 -14.41 -22.33 -6.98
N ARG A 189 -15.54 -21.89 -7.56
CA ARG A 189 -16.78 -22.68 -7.67
C ARG A 189 -16.98 -23.36 -9.03
N LYS A 190 -16.08 -23.19 -10.00
CA LYS A 190 -16.13 -23.99 -11.23
C LYS A 190 -15.65 -25.42 -10.90
N PRO A 191 -16.53 -26.44 -10.95
CA PRO A 191 -16.08 -27.81 -10.82
C PRO A 191 -15.17 -28.13 -12.01
N HIS A 192 -14.09 -28.84 -11.74
CA HIS A 192 -13.22 -29.45 -12.72
C HIS A 192 -14.00 -30.56 -13.47
N GLU A 193 -14.97 -30.18 -14.29
CA GLU A 193 -15.73 -31.09 -15.14
C GLU A 193 -15.00 -31.26 -16.47
N SER A 194 -13.81 -31.87 -16.39
CA SER A 194 -13.26 -32.62 -17.51
C SER A 194 -13.33 -34.09 -17.14
N ALA A 195 -14.45 -34.69 -17.56
CA ALA A 195 -14.69 -36.12 -17.69
C ALA A 195 -13.39 -36.84 -18.11
N ARG A 196 -12.90 -37.81 -17.33
CA ARG A 196 -13.24 -39.24 -17.52
C ARG A 196 -13.92 -39.50 -18.87
N ARG A 197 -13.12 -39.60 -19.92
CA ARG A 197 -13.30 -40.60 -20.95
C ARG A 197 -12.03 -41.42 -21.04
N GLU A 198 -12.05 -42.56 -20.37
CA GLU A 198 -11.38 -43.78 -20.82
C GLU A 198 -12.24 -44.96 -20.36
N PRO A 199 -12.16 -46.12 -21.02
CA PRO A 199 -11.32 -46.46 -22.17
C PRO A 199 -12.08 -46.55 -23.50
#